data_AF-A0A8J4TWT2-F1
#
_entry.id   AF-A0A8J4TWT2-F1
#
_cell.length_a   1.000
_cell.length_b   1.000
_cell.length_c   1.000
_cell.angle_alpha   90.00
_cell.angle_beta   90.00
_cell.angle_gamma   90.00
#
_symmetry.space_group_name_H-M   'P 1'
#
loop_
_entity.id
_entity.type
_entity.pdbx_description
1 polymer ?
#
loop_
_entity_poly.entity_id
_entity_poly.type
_entity_poly.pdbx_seq_one_letter_code
_entity_poly.pdbx_strand_id
1 'polypeptide(L)' 'INLTIRSDRMGTCQGARVVYACVGYCDSSAFPSRYSVLLASNFTHNITSMSRCCTISKSIK' A
#
# COMPACT_ATOMS: atom_id res chain seq x y z
N ILE A 1 -13.11 -1.51 -5.82
CA ILE A 1 -13.31 -0.04 -5.92
C ILE A 1 -12.93 0.37 -7.33
N ASN A 2 -13.84 1.04 -8.06
CA ASN A 2 -13.61 1.47 -9.44
C ASN A 2 -12.93 2.84 -9.42
N LEU A 3 -11.76 2.95 -10.05
CA LEU A 3 -11.03 4.21 -10.15
C LEU A 3 -10.92 4.64 -11.61
N THR A 4 -10.99 5.95 -11.86
CA THR A 4 -10.69 6.52 -13.17
C THR A 4 -9.26 7.02 -13.19
N ILE A 5 -8.44 6.50 -14.11
CA ILE A 5 -7.10 7.04 -14.35
C ILE A 5 -7.16 8.00 -15.54
N ARG A 6 -6.57 9.18 -15.33
CA ARG A 6 -6.23 10.12 -16.41
C ARG A 6 -4.81 9.79 -16.89
N SER A 7 -4.66 9.51 -18.18
CA SER A 7 -3.38 9.15 -18.79
C SER A 7 -2.92 10.28 -19.72
N ASP A 8 -2.10 11.19 -19.21
CA ASP A 8 -1.50 12.28 -20.01
C ASP A 8 -0.20 11.82 -20.71
N ARG A 9 -0.23 10.67 -21.41
CA ARG A 9 0.86 10.31 -22.35
C ARG A 9 0.68 11.12 -23.62
N MET A 10 1.63 12.01 -23.89
CA MET A 10 1.78 12.83 -25.10
C MET A 10 1.02 12.26 -26.32
N GLY A 11 -0.06 12.93 -26.74
CA GLY A 11 -0.54 12.86 -28.12
C GLY A 11 -1.99 12.47 -28.37
N THR A 12 -2.71 11.79 -27.47
CA THR A 12 -4.16 11.57 -27.68
C THR A 12 -4.89 11.57 -26.35
N CYS A 13 -5.86 12.49 -26.19
CA CYS A 13 -6.83 12.45 -25.09
C CYS A 13 -7.72 11.21 -25.26
N GLN A 14 -7.21 10.03 -24.92
CA GLN A 14 -8.05 8.87 -24.70
C GLN A 14 -8.64 9.01 -23.30
N GLY A 15 -9.96 9.26 -23.27
CA GLY A 15 -10.71 9.65 -22.07
C GLY A 15 -10.49 8.74 -20.86
N ALA A 16 -10.90 9.23 -19.69
CA ALA A 16 -10.76 8.56 -18.40
C ALA A 16 -11.19 7.08 -18.50
N ARG A 17 -10.24 6.16 -18.30
CA ARG A 17 -10.51 4.73 -18.30
C ARG A 17 -10.75 4.25 -16.86
N VAL A 18 -11.79 3.46 -16.68
CA VAL A 18 -12.03 2.76 -15.41
C VAL A 18 -11.02 1.62 -15.29
N VAL A 19 -10.28 1.62 -14.18
CA VAL A 19 -9.31 0.58 -13.82
C VAL A 19 -9.58 0.06 -12.41
N TYR A 20 -9.03 -1.11 -12.12
CA TYR A 20 -8.99 -1.67 -10.78
C TYR A 20 -7.67 -1.31 -10.12
N ALA A 21 -7.74 -0.86 -8.87
CA ALA A 21 -6.58 -0.62 -8.03
C ALA A 21 -6.75 -1.28 -6.66
N CYS A 22 -5.62 -1.53 -6.00
CA CYS A 22 -5.59 -2.06 -4.65
C CYS A 22 -5.99 -0.96 -3.66
N VAL A 23 -7.23 -1.06 -3.17
CA VAL A 23 -7.79 -0.14 -2.18
C VAL A 23 -8.54 -0.95 -1.14
N GLY A 24 -8.20 -0.74 0.13
CA GLY A 24 -8.81 -1.43 1.24
C GLY A 24 -8.18 -1.03 2.57
N TYR A 25 -8.66 -1.62 3.64
CA TYR A 25 -8.08 -1.46 4.97
C TYR A 25 -6.98 -2.50 5.18
N CYS A 26 -5.90 -2.08 5.84
CA CYS A 26 -4.81 -2.97 6.22
C CYS A 26 -4.43 -2.68 7.67
N ASP A 27 -4.04 -3.73 8.38
CA ASP A 27 -3.61 -3.61 9.76
C ASP A 27 -2.33 -2.80 9.86
N SER A 28 -2.31 -1.87 10.82
CA SER A 28 -1.14 -1.09 11.16
C SER A 28 -1.10 -0.83 12.66
N SER A 29 0.10 -0.77 13.21
CA SER A 29 0.36 -0.65 14.63
C SER A 29 1.53 0.29 14.86
N ALA A 30 1.30 1.36 15.61
CA ALA A 30 2.34 2.21 16.18
C ALA A 30 2.47 1.87 17.66
N PHE A 31 3.69 1.55 18.12
CA PHE A 31 3.90 1.18 19.51
C PHE A 31 4.53 2.37 20.27
N PRO A 32 4.01 2.71 21.46
CA PRO A 32 4.52 3.84 22.24
C PRO A 32 5.95 3.60 22.75
N SER A 33 6.37 2.33 22.87
CA SER A 33 7.72 1.96 23.31
C SER A 33 8.54 1.39 22.14
N ARG A 34 9.78 1.85 21.99
CA ARG A 34 10.75 1.36 21.00
C ARG A 34 11.00 -0.15 21.14
N TYR A 35 10.94 -0.68 22.36
CA TYR A 35 11.11 -2.10 22.65
C TYR A 35 9.99 -2.96 22.06
N SER A 36 8.74 -2.53 22.18
CA SER A 36 7.59 -3.25 21.61
C SER A 36 7.67 -3.37 20.09
N VAL A 37 8.17 -2.33 19.40
CA VAL A 37 8.34 -2.37 17.93
C VAL A 37 9.49 -3.29 17.54
N LEU A 38 10.63 -3.20 18.24
CA LEU A 38 11.77 -4.09 18.01
C LEU A 38 11.37 -5.55 18.22
N LEU A 39 10.57 -5.85 19.25
CA LEU A 39 10.06 -7.20 19.48
C LEU A 39 9.19 -7.68 18.31
N ALA A 40 8.27 -6.84 17.81
CA ALA A 40 7.45 -7.16 16.64
C ALA A 40 8.26 -7.31 15.34
N SER A 41 9.41 -6.63 15.24
CA SER A 41 10.31 -6.69 14.09
C SER A 41 11.43 -7.72 14.24
N ASN A 42 11.40 -8.61 15.24
CA ASN A 42 12.52 -9.53 15.55
C ASN A 42 13.88 -8.84 15.72
N PHE A 43 13.89 -7.61 16.25
CA PHE A 43 15.07 -6.77 16.51
C PHE A 43 15.93 -6.48 15.28
N THR A 44 15.44 -6.74 14.06
CA THR A 44 16.22 -6.56 12.83
C THR A 44 16.26 -5.12 12.33
N HIS A 45 15.30 -4.28 12.73
CA HIS A 45 15.16 -2.92 12.20
C HIS A 45 14.82 -1.90 13.30
N ASN A 46 15.41 -0.71 13.22
CA ASN A 46 15.10 0.40 14.13
C ASN A 46 13.86 1.16 13.64
N ILE A 47 12.69 0.54 13.81
CA ILE A 47 11.40 1.07 13.39
C ILE A 47 10.55 1.47 14.60
N THR A 48 9.64 2.42 14.42
CA THR A 48 8.70 2.89 15.45
C THR A 48 7.25 2.47 15.20
N SER A 49 6.99 1.85 14.05
CA SER A 49 5.68 1.43 13.58
C SER A 49 5.81 0.22 12.66
N MET A 50 4.79 -0.63 12.64
CA MET A 50 4.67 -1.76 11.74
C MET A 50 3.32 -1.71 11.02
N SER A 51 3.34 -1.69 9.70
CA SER A 51 2.15 -1.57 8.87
C SER A 51 2.13 -2.58 7.74
N ARG A 52 0.97 -3.18 7.48
CA ARG A 52 0.70 -3.90 6.24
C ARG A 52 0.17 -2.91 5.21
N CYS A 53 0.70 -2.98 3.99
CA CYS A 53 0.29 -2.10 2.90
C CYS A 53 -0.57 -2.86 1.89
N CYS A 54 -1.64 -2.22 1.40
CA CYS A 54 -2.40 -2.74 0.27
C CYS A 54 -1.57 -2.54 -0.99
N THR A 55 -1.02 -3.63 -1.54
CA THR A 55 -0.20 -3.60 -2.74
C THR A 55 -0.84 -4.46 -3.83
N ILE A 56 -0.44 -4.21 -5.07
CA ILE A 56 -0.82 -5.05 -6.20
C ILE A 56 -0.14 -6.40 -6.01
N SER A 57 -0.86 -7.38 -5.48
CA SER A 57 -0.38 -8.75 -5.50
C SER A 57 -0.48 -9.28 -6.94
N LYS A 58 0.59 -9.90 -7.42
CA LYS A 58 0.50 -10.78 -8.58
C LYS A 58 -0.43 -11.91 -8.13
N SER A 59 -1.65 -11.99 -8.65
CA SER A 59 -2.57 -13.06 -8.29
C SER A 59 -1.86 -14.40 -8.44
N ILE A 60 -1.89 -15.23 -7.40
CA ILE A 60 -1.62 -16.66 -7.59
C ILE A 60 -2.93 -17.21 -8.19
N LYS A 61 -2.85 -17.46 -9.51
CA LYS A 61 -3.87 -17.94 -10.45
C LYS A 61 -4.97 -16.93 -10.79
#